data_AF-A0A935SUD3-F1
#
_entry.id   AF-A0A935SUD3-F1
#
_cell.length_a   1.000
_cell.length_b   1.000
_cell.length_c   1.000
_cell.angle_alpha   90.00
_cell.angle_beta   90.00
_cell.angle_gamma   90.00
#
_symmetry.space_group_name_H-M   'P 1'
#
loop_
_entity.id
_entity.type
_entity.pdbx_description
1 polymer ?
#
loop_
_entity_poly.entity_id
_entity_poly.type
_entity_poly.pdbx_seq_one_letter_code
_entity_poly.pdbx_strand_id
1 'polypeptide(L)'
;MSNRPGLLRIICSLVLVLSLSMLAFADTIRLKDGSILKGKITSFAGGKFTIMIGDGSRSRQMTYNASEIESISFDSPIMPKTGETTNRNAVYKQPDKQVDPPRVITSDNTRTTPTAQQPSKAVAKAKPISWNIKVLADNTANGWTNTGWVVKKGQRIHISGDGKVSLGGGKSSPSSGVGDLSDPNKLLKNVPTGALLAVIGDDNNDFIYVGADREFTATRDGALFLGINEGNLDDNSGAFEVKIEVYPDGGE
;
A
#
# COMPACT_ATOMS: atom_id res chain seq x y z
N MET A 1 -53.57 -2.49 -45.06
CA MET A 1 -52.61 -2.37 -43.93
C MET A 1 -51.80 -3.65 -43.89
N SER A 2 -50.63 -3.66 -44.53
CA SER A 2 -49.78 -4.87 -44.66
C SER A 2 -48.63 -4.79 -43.66
N ASN A 3 -48.74 -5.52 -42.55
CA ASN A 3 -47.66 -5.67 -41.58
C ASN A 3 -46.68 -6.71 -42.12
N ARG A 4 -45.46 -6.28 -42.49
CA ARG A 4 -44.37 -7.17 -42.92
C ARG A 4 -43.68 -7.77 -41.68
N PRO A 5 -43.86 -9.06 -41.34
CA PRO A 5 -43.29 -9.66 -40.14
C PRO A 5 -41.76 -9.87 -40.21
N GLY A 6 -41.15 -9.65 -41.37
CA GLY A 6 -39.71 -9.82 -41.58
C GLY A 6 -38.86 -8.74 -40.91
N LEU A 7 -39.34 -7.49 -40.87
CA LEU A 7 -38.57 -6.37 -40.30
C LEU A 7 -38.46 -6.48 -38.77
N LEU A 8 -39.54 -6.90 -38.10
CA LEU A 8 -39.58 -7.06 -36.64
C LEU A 8 -38.65 -8.18 -36.16
N ARG A 9 -38.55 -9.27 -36.93
CA ARG A 9 -37.62 -10.38 -36.62
C ARG A 9 -36.16 -9.97 -36.79
N ILE A 10 -35.84 -9.17 -37.81
CA ILE A 10 -34.48 -8.66 -38.03
C ILE A 10 -34.10 -7.69 -36.90
N ILE A 11 -35.02 -6.82 -36.48
CA ILE A 11 -34.78 -5.88 -35.36
C ILE A 11 -34.58 -6.63 -34.04
N CYS A 12 -35.39 -7.64 -33.74
CA CYS A 12 -35.19 -8.47 -32.54
C CYS A 12 -33.85 -9.22 -32.56
N SER A 13 -33.45 -9.78 -33.70
CA SER A 13 -32.14 -10.44 -33.83
C SER A 13 -30.97 -9.47 -33.71
N LEU A 14 -31.08 -8.25 -34.25
CA LEU A 14 -30.04 -7.22 -34.11
C LEU A 14 -29.94 -6.73 -32.67
N VAL A 15 -31.05 -6.55 -31.95
CA VAL A 15 -31.06 -6.17 -30.53
C VAL A 15 -30.52 -7.29 -29.64
N LEU A 16 -30.73 -8.57 -29.99
CA LEU A 16 -30.21 -9.72 -29.25
C LEU A 16 -28.71 -9.97 -29.53
N VAL A 17 -28.22 -9.62 -30.71
CA VAL A 17 -26.77 -9.61 -31.03
C VAL A 17 -26.08 -8.36 -30.46
N LEU A 18 -26.74 -7.20 -30.41
CA LEU A 18 -26.21 -6.00 -29.73
C LEU A 18 -26.23 -6.16 -28.20
N SER A 19 -27.20 -6.86 -27.61
CA SER A 19 -27.24 -7.12 -26.17
C SER A 19 -26.25 -8.21 -25.72
N LEU A 20 -25.77 -9.04 -26.65
CA LEU A 20 -24.64 -9.97 -26.44
C LEU A 20 -23.26 -9.31 -26.56
N SER A 21 -23.20 -7.97 -26.67
CA SER A 21 -21.95 -7.21 -26.71
C SER A 21 -21.74 -6.35 -25.46
N MET A 22 -22.03 -6.91 -24.27
CA MET A 22 -21.39 -6.42 -23.05
C MET A 22 -19.91 -6.78 -23.13
N LEU A 23 -19.11 -5.84 -23.61
CA LEU A 23 -17.64 -5.89 -23.54
C LEU A 23 -17.25 -6.17 -22.08
N ALA A 24 -16.87 -7.42 -21.80
CA ALA A 24 -16.21 -7.81 -20.57
C ALA A 24 -14.83 -7.17 -20.60
N PHE A 25 -14.75 -5.91 -20.17
CA PHE A 25 -13.47 -5.28 -19.94
C PHE A 25 -12.83 -5.96 -18.73
N ALA A 26 -11.78 -6.71 -19.00
CA ALA A 26 -10.98 -7.39 -17.99
C ALA A 26 -9.68 -6.60 -17.83
N ASP A 27 -9.26 -6.37 -16.59
CA ASP A 27 -7.95 -5.78 -16.33
C ASP A 27 -6.87 -6.78 -16.77
N THR A 28 -5.79 -6.26 -17.34
CA THR A 28 -4.63 -7.08 -17.71
C THR A 28 -3.59 -6.98 -16.61
N ILE A 29 -3.34 -8.10 -15.93
CA ILE A 29 -2.28 -8.23 -14.92
C ILE A 29 -1.12 -9.00 -15.52
N ARG A 30 0.08 -8.43 -15.50
CA ARG A 30 1.33 -9.13 -15.82
C ARG A 30 2.00 -9.57 -14.54
N LEU A 31 2.39 -10.81 -14.46
CA LEU A 31 3.15 -11.37 -13.34
C LEU A 31 4.64 -11.38 -13.66
N LYS A 32 5.48 -11.43 -12.62
CA LYS A 32 6.95 -11.39 -12.76
C LYS A 32 7.55 -12.62 -13.44
N ASP A 33 6.82 -13.73 -13.49
CA ASP A 33 7.19 -14.90 -14.27
C ASP A 33 6.92 -14.73 -15.79
N GLY A 34 6.39 -13.57 -16.18
CA GLY A 34 6.03 -13.24 -17.56
C GLY A 34 4.62 -13.69 -17.96
N SER A 35 3.89 -14.37 -17.07
CA SER A 35 2.50 -14.76 -17.35
C SER A 35 1.56 -13.56 -17.34
N ILE A 36 0.48 -13.66 -18.11
CA ILE A 36 -0.49 -12.58 -18.27
C ILE A 36 -1.87 -13.13 -17.94
N LEU A 37 -2.55 -12.45 -17.01
CA LEU A 37 -3.89 -12.75 -16.56
C LEU A 37 -4.83 -11.66 -17.04
N LYS A 38 -6.02 -12.08 -17.51
CA LYS A 38 -7.12 -11.17 -17.80
C LYS A 38 -8.25 -11.45 -16.84
N GLY A 39 -8.60 -10.48 -16.01
CA GLY A 39 -9.69 -10.58 -15.07
C GLY A 39 -9.99 -9.25 -14.41
N LYS A 40 -11.14 -9.15 -13.77
CA LYS A 40 -11.50 -7.96 -13.01
C LYS A 40 -10.85 -8.02 -11.64
N ILE A 41 -10.11 -6.99 -11.25
CA ILE A 41 -9.64 -6.87 -9.87
C ILE A 41 -10.84 -6.51 -8.99
N THR A 42 -11.13 -7.35 -7.99
CA THR A 42 -12.30 -7.19 -7.11
C THR A 42 -11.93 -6.69 -5.72
N SER A 43 -10.71 -6.96 -5.23
CA SER A 43 -10.23 -6.42 -3.95
C SER A 43 -8.70 -6.44 -3.85
N PHE A 44 -8.18 -5.62 -2.94
CA PHE A 44 -6.80 -5.71 -2.46
C PHE A 44 -6.82 -5.66 -0.93
N ALA A 45 -6.32 -6.72 -0.29
CA ALA A 45 -6.28 -6.83 1.17
C ALA A 45 -5.14 -7.77 1.59
N GLY A 46 -4.47 -7.47 2.71
CA GLY A 46 -3.39 -8.32 3.23
C GLY A 46 -2.23 -8.54 2.24
N GLY A 47 -1.94 -7.54 1.39
CA GLY A 47 -0.91 -7.63 0.36
C GLY A 47 -1.27 -8.50 -0.84
N LYS A 48 -2.54 -8.91 -0.97
CA LYS A 48 -3.02 -9.80 -2.04
C LYS A 48 -4.10 -9.14 -2.87
N PHE A 49 -3.98 -9.26 -4.19
CA PHE A 49 -5.02 -8.91 -5.15
C PHE A 49 -5.95 -10.10 -5.35
N THR A 50 -7.25 -9.86 -5.22
CA THR A 50 -8.29 -10.80 -5.62
C THR A 50 -8.75 -10.44 -7.02
N ILE A 51 -8.64 -11.39 -7.95
CA ILE A 51 -8.95 -11.21 -9.36
C ILE A 51 -10.03 -12.22 -9.75
N MET A 52 -11.09 -11.74 -10.37
CA MET A 52 -12.15 -12.56 -10.95
C MET A 52 -11.88 -12.77 -12.44
N ILE A 53 -11.67 -14.02 -12.86
CA ILE A 53 -11.33 -14.38 -14.24
C ILE A 53 -12.53 -15.09 -14.87
N GLY A 54 -12.97 -14.64 -16.04
CA GLY A 54 -14.13 -15.18 -16.76
C GLY A 54 -15.45 -14.51 -16.36
N ASP A 55 -16.53 -14.90 -17.03
CA ASP A 55 -17.88 -14.36 -16.86
C ASP A 55 -18.89 -15.43 -16.37
N GLY A 56 -19.94 -14.97 -15.68
CA GLY A 56 -21.06 -15.82 -15.27
C GLY A 56 -20.66 -17.09 -14.51
N SER A 57 -21.22 -18.23 -14.92
CA SER A 57 -21.05 -19.54 -14.27
C SER A 57 -19.64 -20.14 -14.43
N ARG A 58 -18.77 -19.54 -15.25
CA ARG A 58 -17.39 -19.99 -15.46
C ARG A 58 -16.36 -19.07 -14.81
N SER A 59 -16.81 -18.11 -13.99
CA SER A 59 -15.93 -17.22 -13.26
C SER A 59 -15.12 -17.97 -12.20
N ARG A 60 -13.83 -17.62 -12.08
CA ARG A 60 -12.90 -18.16 -11.08
C ARG A 60 -12.22 -17.02 -10.35
N GLN A 61 -12.26 -17.10 -9.02
CA GLN A 61 -11.52 -16.18 -8.17
C GLN A 61 -10.09 -16.69 -8.00
N MET A 62 -9.11 -15.83 -8.28
CA MET A 62 -7.69 -16.08 -8.05
C MET A 62 -7.12 -15.00 -7.14
N THR A 63 -6.09 -15.35 -6.38
CA THR A 63 -5.44 -14.45 -5.43
C THR A 63 -3.94 -14.44 -5.69
N TYR A 64 -3.37 -13.26 -5.87
CA TYR A 64 -1.94 -13.08 -6.11
C TYR A 64 -1.36 -12.09 -5.11
N ASN A 65 -0.16 -12.36 -4.60
CA ASN A 65 0.55 -11.40 -3.77
C ASN A 65 1.01 -10.23 -4.65
N ALA A 66 1.03 -9.02 -4.10
CA ALA A 66 1.57 -7.85 -4.78
C ALA A 66 3.03 -8.07 -5.24
N SER A 67 3.80 -8.90 -4.53
CA SER A 67 5.17 -9.25 -4.90
C SER A 67 5.30 -10.07 -6.18
N GLU A 68 4.24 -10.75 -6.60
CA GLU A 68 4.20 -11.61 -7.79
C GLU A 68 3.76 -10.83 -9.04
N ILE A 69 3.15 -9.66 -8.85
CA ILE A 69 2.64 -8.81 -9.92
C ILE A 69 3.74 -7.87 -10.40
N GLU A 70 3.93 -7.83 -11.71
CA GLU A 70 4.82 -6.90 -12.40
C GLU A 70 4.09 -5.60 -12.76
N SER A 71 2.91 -5.69 -13.37
CA SER A 71 2.12 -4.52 -13.77
C SER A 71 0.63 -4.82 -13.91
N ILE A 72 -0.19 -3.77 -13.82
CA ILE A 72 -1.65 -3.83 -14.00
C ILE A 72 -2.05 -2.77 -15.02
N SER A 73 -2.83 -3.15 -16.04
CA SER A 73 -3.50 -2.25 -16.98
C SER A 73 -5.00 -2.35 -16.79
N PHE A 74 -5.62 -1.25 -16.35
CA PHE A 74 -7.05 -1.16 -16.17
C PHE A 74 -7.71 -0.77 -17.49
N ASP A 75 -8.46 -1.70 -18.06
CA ASP A 75 -9.26 -1.44 -19.25
C ASP A 75 -10.68 -1.12 -18.74
N SER A 76 -11.09 0.15 -18.66
CA SER A 76 -12.50 0.51 -18.44
C SER A 76 -12.78 1.91 -19.01
N PRO A 77 -13.95 2.12 -19.63
CA PRO A 77 -14.39 3.46 -20.01
C PRO A 77 -14.70 4.25 -18.72
N ILE A 78 -13.89 5.26 -18.47
CA ILE A 78 -14.09 6.26 -17.42
C ILE A 78 -15.44 6.95 -17.71
N MET A 79 -16.48 6.64 -16.93
CA MET A 79 -17.61 7.55 -16.73
C MET A 79 -17.30 8.38 -15.49
N PRO A 80 -16.99 9.68 -15.63
CA PRO A 80 -16.58 10.52 -14.50
C PRO A 80 -17.78 10.81 -13.59
N LYS A 81 -17.67 10.48 -12.30
CA LYS A 81 -18.34 11.26 -11.26
C LYS A 81 -17.36 12.34 -10.82
N THR A 82 -17.71 13.58 -11.17
CA THR A 82 -16.99 14.83 -10.99
C THR A 82 -16.44 15.00 -9.56
N GLY A 83 -15.14 15.31 -9.47
CA GLY A 83 -14.43 15.62 -8.22
C GLY A 83 -12.92 15.38 -8.37
N GLU A 84 -12.24 16.28 -9.07
CA GLU A 84 -10.86 16.22 -9.58
C GLU A 84 -9.76 15.73 -8.62
N THR A 85 -8.95 14.78 -9.10
CA THR A 85 -7.48 14.94 -9.22
C THR A 85 -6.97 13.97 -10.29
N THR A 86 -6.22 14.49 -11.25
CA THR A 86 -5.82 13.80 -12.47
C THR A 86 -4.71 12.77 -12.19
N ASN A 87 -5.09 11.49 -12.17
CA ASN A 87 -4.16 10.35 -12.18
C ASN A 87 -3.51 10.24 -13.57
N ARG A 88 -2.34 10.85 -13.75
CA ARG A 88 -1.49 10.58 -14.92
C ARG A 88 -0.57 9.42 -14.59
N ASN A 89 -0.70 8.32 -15.33
CA ASN A 89 0.19 7.17 -15.25
C ASN A 89 1.65 7.60 -15.41
N ALA A 90 2.49 7.31 -14.42
CA ALA A 90 3.92 7.46 -14.54
C ALA A 90 4.44 6.42 -15.56
N VAL A 91 4.97 6.88 -16.68
CA VAL A 91 5.67 6.02 -17.66
C VAL A 91 7.03 5.67 -17.07
N TYR A 92 7.23 4.41 -16.72
CA TYR A 92 8.54 3.87 -16.39
C TYR A 92 9.35 3.71 -17.69
N LYS A 93 10.49 4.41 -17.81
CA LYS A 93 11.52 4.09 -18.80
C LYS A 93 12.52 3.13 -18.16
N GLN A 94 12.58 1.92 -18.70
CA GLN A 94 13.57 0.91 -18.34
C GLN A 94 14.97 1.37 -18.79
N PRO A 95 16.02 1.31 -17.94
CA PRO A 95 17.38 1.56 -18.36
C PRO A 95 17.90 0.43 -19.26
N ASP A 96 18.56 0.76 -20.36
CA ASP A 96 19.17 -0.19 -21.29
C ASP A 96 20.16 -1.12 -20.58
N LYS A 97 20.00 -2.44 -20.77
CA LYS A 97 21.04 -3.42 -20.42
C LYS A 97 22.13 -3.36 -21.48
N GLN A 98 23.20 -2.60 -21.21
CA GLN A 98 24.45 -2.74 -21.96
C GLN A 98 25.23 -3.93 -21.38
N VAL A 99 25.32 -5.01 -22.14
CA VAL A 99 26.14 -6.18 -21.82
C VAL A 99 27.48 -5.99 -22.51
N ASP A 100 28.52 -5.64 -21.77
CA ASP A 100 29.89 -5.69 -22.29
C ASP A 100 30.47 -7.10 -22.10
N PRO A 101 31.11 -7.71 -23.12
CA PRO A 101 31.69 -9.04 -23.02
C PRO A 101 32.98 -9.05 -22.18
N PRO A 102 33.34 -10.21 -21.58
CA PRO A 102 34.43 -10.28 -20.61
C PRO A 102 35.79 -10.12 -21.29
N ARG A 103 36.60 -9.17 -20.80
CA ARG A 103 38.03 -9.08 -21.15
C ARG A 103 38.85 -9.80 -20.10
N VAL A 104 39.42 -10.93 -20.49
CA VAL A 104 40.46 -11.65 -19.74
C VAL A 104 41.76 -10.87 -19.85
N ILE A 105 42.39 -10.55 -18.72
CA ILE A 105 43.82 -10.22 -18.68
C ILE A 105 44.45 -11.05 -17.56
N THR A 106 45.33 -11.96 -17.98
CA THR A 106 46.18 -12.82 -17.15
C THR A 106 47.52 -12.12 -16.85
N SER A 107 48.15 -12.54 -15.75
CA SER A 107 49.59 -12.52 -15.43
C SER A 107 50.06 -11.68 -14.22
N ASP A 108 50.21 -12.41 -13.11
CA ASP A 108 51.44 -12.68 -12.34
C ASP A 108 52.15 -11.63 -11.45
N ASN A 109 52.11 -11.96 -10.14
CA ASN A 109 53.16 -11.95 -9.10
C ASN A 109 54.09 -10.73 -8.92
N THR A 110 53.95 -10.05 -7.78
CA THR A 110 54.93 -10.12 -6.68
C THR A 110 54.40 -9.55 -5.35
N ARG A 111 54.83 -10.22 -4.29
CA ARG A 111 54.53 -10.14 -2.85
C ARG A 111 54.82 -8.78 -2.20
N THR A 112 53.86 -8.25 -1.41
CA THR A 112 54.02 -7.82 0.00
C THR A 112 52.65 -7.42 0.61
N THR A 113 52.27 -8.06 1.72
CA THR A 113 51.24 -7.64 2.72
C THR A 113 52.01 -7.49 4.04
N PRO A 114 51.68 -6.60 5.01
CA PRO A 114 50.32 -6.22 5.48
C PRO A 114 50.12 -4.70 5.73
N THR A 115 48.94 -4.08 5.71
CA THR A 115 47.80 -4.27 6.64
C THR A 115 46.60 -3.47 6.10
N ALA A 116 45.39 -3.99 6.32
CA ALA A 116 44.14 -3.60 5.71
C ALA A 116 43.66 -2.16 5.98
N GLN A 117 43.35 -1.45 4.89
CA GLN A 117 42.24 -0.50 4.83
C GLN A 117 41.49 -0.77 3.54
N GLN A 118 40.55 -1.72 3.59
CA GLN A 118 39.54 -1.81 2.55
C GLN A 118 38.68 -0.55 2.68
N PRO A 119 38.57 0.31 1.66
CA PRO A 119 37.58 1.37 1.69
C PRO A 119 36.24 0.65 1.77
N SER A 120 35.51 0.84 2.89
CA SER A 120 34.12 0.43 2.96
C SER A 120 33.42 1.11 1.78
N LYS A 121 33.09 0.35 0.73
CA LYS A 121 32.18 0.83 -0.30
C LYS A 121 30.92 1.20 0.45
N ALA A 122 30.69 2.49 0.63
CA ALA A 122 29.45 3.01 1.18
C ALA A 122 28.35 2.49 0.24
N VAL A 123 27.63 1.47 0.67
CA VAL A 123 26.44 1.00 -0.02
C VAL A 123 25.51 2.20 -0.03
N ALA A 124 25.26 2.76 -1.23
CA ALA A 124 24.35 3.87 -1.38
C ALA A 124 23.00 3.43 -0.81
N LYS A 125 22.58 4.01 0.32
CA LYS A 125 21.33 3.67 0.98
C LYS A 125 20.19 3.93 -0.02
N ALA A 126 19.40 2.89 -0.30
CA ALA A 126 18.23 3.02 -1.15
C ALA A 126 17.29 4.11 -0.59
N LYS A 127 16.67 4.90 -1.48
CA LYS A 127 15.72 5.94 -1.07
C LYS A 127 14.49 5.30 -0.42
N PRO A 128 13.92 5.91 0.63
CA PRO A 128 12.72 5.39 1.26
C PRO A 128 11.49 5.60 0.36
N ILE A 129 10.54 4.67 0.48
CA ILE A 129 9.20 4.80 -0.09
C ILE A 129 8.40 5.66 0.87
N SER A 130 7.85 6.78 0.40
CA SER A 130 7.25 7.81 1.25
C SER A 130 5.84 8.20 0.80
N TRP A 131 4.90 8.30 1.73
CA TRP A 131 3.54 8.78 1.45
C TRP A 131 2.92 9.44 2.68
N ASN A 132 1.83 10.19 2.46
CA ASN A 132 1.05 10.81 3.52
C ASN A 132 -0.29 10.07 3.70
N ILE A 133 -0.80 10.05 4.93
CA ILE A 133 -2.08 9.46 5.29
C ILE A 133 -2.73 10.25 6.42
N LYS A 134 -4.07 10.32 6.42
CA LYS A 134 -4.85 10.84 7.54
C LYS A 134 -5.16 9.73 8.53
N VAL A 135 -4.77 9.91 9.78
CA VAL A 135 -5.09 8.98 10.88
C VAL A 135 -6.24 9.58 11.67
N LEU A 136 -7.41 8.95 11.57
CA LEU A 136 -8.61 9.39 12.28
C LEU A 136 -8.44 9.18 13.79
N ALA A 137 -8.96 10.13 14.56
CA ALA A 137 -8.89 10.08 16.02
C ALA A 137 -10.05 9.33 16.68
N ASP A 138 -11.12 9.08 15.92
CA ASP A 138 -12.37 8.50 16.40
C ASP A 138 -12.36 6.97 16.30
N ASN A 139 -13.47 6.36 16.73
CA ASN A 139 -13.65 4.91 16.71
C ASN A 139 -13.95 4.34 15.31
N THR A 140 -13.75 5.12 14.23
CA THR A 140 -13.88 4.59 12.86
C THR A 140 -12.89 3.45 12.67
N ALA A 141 -13.37 2.32 12.14
CA ALA A 141 -12.59 1.10 11.97
C ALA A 141 -11.92 0.62 13.27
N ASN A 142 -12.63 0.70 14.39
CA ASN A 142 -12.15 0.33 15.72
C ASN A 142 -10.91 1.13 16.16
N GLY A 143 -10.81 2.39 15.75
CA GLY A 143 -9.71 3.28 16.14
C GLY A 143 -8.41 3.08 15.37
N TRP A 144 -8.43 2.28 14.30
CA TRP A 144 -7.23 1.95 13.53
C TRP A 144 -7.35 2.35 12.06
N THR A 145 -6.36 3.09 11.59
CA THR A 145 -6.16 3.44 10.19
C THR A 145 -5.17 2.47 9.54
N ASN A 146 -5.63 1.71 8.54
CA ASN A 146 -4.74 0.89 7.72
C ASN A 146 -3.91 1.78 6.79
N THR A 147 -2.58 1.65 6.83
CA THR A 147 -1.67 2.46 6.00
C THR A 147 -1.61 2.04 4.54
N GLY A 148 -2.13 0.86 4.21
CA GLY A 148 -2.01 0.23 2.91
C GLY A 148 -0.67 -0.47 2.67
N TRP A 149 0.27 -0.41 3.63
CA TRP A 149 1.60 -1.00 3.50
C TRP A 149 1.76 -2.26 4.36
N VAL A 150 2.40 -3.29 3.78
CA VAL A 150 2.82 -4.50 4.48
C VAL A 150 4.33 -4.44 4.63
N VAL A 151 4.80 -4.39 5.87
CA VAL A 151 6.22 -4.35 6.19
C VAL A 151 6.78 -5.76 6.31
N LYS A 152 8.09 -5.87 6.07
CA LYS A 152 8.90 -7.06 6.36
C LYS A 152 9.71 -6.85 7.62
N LYS A 153 9.88 -7.92 8.40
CA LYS A 153 10.79 -7.93 9.55
C LYS A 153 12.17 -7.45 9.10
N GLY A 154 12.75 -6.50 9.84
CA GLY A 154 14.03 -5.88 9.53
C GLY A 154 13.93 -4.57 8.75
N GLN A 155 12.77 -4.25 8.16
CA GLN A 155 12.58 -2.96 7.50
C GLN A 155 12.61 -1.82 8.50
N ARG A 156 13.36 -0.77 8.17
CA ARG A 156 13.31 0.48 8.92
C ARG A 156 12.13 1.31 8.44
N ILE A 157 11.42 1.89 9.39
CA ILE A 157 10.21 2.67 9.18
C ILE A 157 10.38 3.96 9.96
N HIS A 158 10.18 5.09 9.30
CA HIS A 158 10.14 6.40 9.90
C HIS A 158 8.74 7.00 9.73
N ILE A 159 8.17 7.49 10.82
CA ILE A 159 6.81 8.03 10.86
C ILE A 159 6.86 9.38 11.56
N SER A 160 6.34 10.41 10.89
CA SER A 160 6.17 11.74 11.45
C SER A 160 4.71 12.15 11.39
N GLY A 161 4.12 12.50 12.53
CA GLY A 161 2.73 12.93 12.67
C GLY A 161 2.62 14.40 13.04
N ASP A 162 1.77 15.13 12.33
CA ASP A 162 1.45 16.53 12.61
C ASP A 162 -0.06 16.71 12.80
N GLY A 163 -0.44 17.87 13.32
CA GLY A 163 -1.82 18.27 13.57
C GLY A 163 -2.26 18.05 15.01
N LYS A 164 -3.56 18.24 15.21
CA LYS A 164 -4.19 18.25 16.53
C LYS A 164 -5.58 17.64 16.44
N VAL A 165 -5.90 16.78 17.41
CA VAL A 165 -7.18 16.08 17.50
C VAL A 165 -7.94 16.52 18.75
N SER A 166 -9.25 16.32 18.76
CA SER A 166 -10.10 16.50 19.94
C SER A 166 -10.25 15.16 20.66
N LEU A 167 -10.04 15.16 21.99
CA LEU A 167 -10.16 14.00 22.89
C LEU A 167 -11.50 14.01 23.67
N GLY A 168 -12.54 14.60 23.06
CA GLY A 168 -13.76 14.96 23.77
C GLY A 168 -13.58 15.96 24.93
N GLY A 169 -14.70 16.36 25.55
CA GLY A 169 -14.71 17.17 26.77
C GLY A 169 -13.92 18.49 26.74
N GLY A 170 -13.74 19.10 25.55
CA GLY A 170 -12.93 20.31 25.36
C GLY A 170 -11.41 20.08 25.41
N LYS A 171 -10.96 18.84 25.54
CA LYS A 171 -9.55 18.46 25.53
C LYS A 171 -9.09 18.20 24.11
N SER A 172 -7.79 18.37 23.91
CA SER A 172 -7.18 18.18 22.60
C SER A 172 -5.73 17.75 22.73
N SER A 173 -5.22 17.06 21.72
CA SER A 173 -3.89 16.45 21.75
C SER A 173 -3.13 16.66 20.45
N PRO A 174 -1.83 17.01 20.50
CA PRO A 174 -0.93 16.82 19.37
C PRO A 174 -0.59 15.33 19.19
N SER A 175 0.08 15.00 18.09
CA SER A 175 0.57 13.63 17.80
C SER A 175 1.53 13.09 18.87
N SER A 176 2.26 13.95 19.58
CA SER A 176 3.10 13.57 20.73
C SER A 176 2.31 13.11 21.96
N GLY A 177 1.01 13.43 22.03
CA GLY A 177 0.14 13.21 23.17
C GLY A 177 0.24 14.29 24.26
N VAL A 178 -0.62 14.18 25.26
CA VAL A 178 -0.65 15.02 26.48
C VAL A 178 -0.25 14.18 27.69
N GLY A 179 0.89 14.51 28.30
CA GLY A 179 1.49 13.70 29.38
C GLY A 179 0.71 13.73 30.69
N ASP A 180 0.14 14.89 31.05
CA ASP A 180 -0.53 15.10 32.34
C ASP A 180 -2.01 14.67 32.34
N LEU A 181 -2.50 14.15 31.21
CA LEU A 181 -3.87 13.68 31.09
C LEU A 181 -3.98 12.21 31.54
N SER A 182 -4.55 12.00 32.72
CA SER A 182 -4.84 10.66 33.22
C SER A 182 -5.89 9.97 32.34
N ASP A 183 -5.53 8.79 31.85
CA ASP A 183 -6.41 7.88 31.13
C ASP A 183 -6.01 6.44 31.50
N PRO A 184 -6.77 5.77 32.37
CA PRO A 184 -6.47 4.42 32.81
C PRO A 184 -6.84 3.36 31.76
N ASN A 185 -7.53 3.73 30.68
CA ASN A 185 -8.06 2.81 29.67
C ASN A 185 -7.24 2.79 28.38
N LYS A 186 -6.36 3.77 28.12
CA LYS A 186 -5.45 3.80 26.96
C LYS A 186 -4.59 2.54 26.78
N LEU A 187 -4.20 2.24 25.55
CA LEU A 187 -3.46 1.03 25.20
C LEU A 187 -2.07 0.96 25.89
N LEU A 188 -1.29 2.05 25.81
CA LEU A 188 0.02 2.17 26.43
C LEU A 188 -0.05 3.10 27.64
N LYS A 189 -0.11 2.51 28.85
CA LYS A 189 -0.30 3.24 30.12
C LYS A 189 0.80 4.25 30.43
N ASN A 190 2.03 3.96 30.03
CA ASN A 190 3.21 4.81 30.25
C ASN A 190 3.46 5.81 29.13
N VAL A 191 2.56 5.90 28.15
CA VAL A 191 2.66 6.82 27.01
C VAL A 191 1.61 7.93 27.17
N PRO A 192 1.90 9.17 26.76
CA PRO A 192 0.92 10.27 26.80
C PRO A 192 -0.42 9.91 26.17
N THR A 193 -1.51 10.43 26.74
CA THR A 193 -2.87 10.22 26.22
C THR A 193 -3.06 11.03 24.94
N GLY A 194 -3.73 10.46 23.95
CA GLY A 194 -3.90 11.11 22.64
C GLY A 194 -2.66 11.07 21.73
N ALA A 195 -1.63 10.29 22.11
CA ALA A 195 -0.43 10.12 21.30
C ALA A 195 -0.67 9.22 20.08
N LEU A 196 0.00 9.51 18.96
CA LEU A 196 0.03 8.63 17.79
C LEU A 196 0.74 7.31 18.12
N LEU A 197 0.11 6.20 17.76
CA LEU A 197 0.60 4.84 17.89
C LEU A 197 0.72 4.16 16.52
N ALA A 198 1.56 3.13 16.47
CA ALA A 198 1.63 2.16 15.39
C ALA A 198 1.52 0.73 15.91
N VAL A 199 1.08 -0.19 15.06
CA VAL A 199 1.15 -1.63 15.28
C VAL A 199 1.40 -2.35 13.95
N ILE A 200 2.14 -3.45 13.99
CA ILE A 200 2.39 -4.31 12.82
C ILE A 200 1.64 -5.63 13.02
N GLY A 201 0.67 -5.88 12.16
CA GLY A 201 -0.30 -6.96 12.33
C GLY A 201 -1.48 -6.51 13.21
N ASP A 202 -2.63 -7.13 12.98
CA ASP A 202 -3.89 -6.93 13.69
C ASP A 202 -4.18 -8.01 14.74
N ASP A 203 -3.21 -8.89 14.98
CA ASP A 203 -3.30 -10.11 15.80
C ASP A 203 -2.56 -10.00 17.14
N ASN A 204 -2.14 -8.80 17.54
CA ASN A 204 -1.27 -8.59 18.69
C ASN A 204 -1.47 -7.23 19.37
N ASN A 205 -0.80 -7.07 20.52
CA ASN A 205 -0.82 -5.87 21.35
C ASN A 205 0.57 -5.22 21.45
N ASP A 206 1.46 -5.45 20.48
CA ASP A 206 2.82 -4.92 20.46
C ASP A 206 2.82 -3.48 19.93
N PHE A 207 2.10 -2.60 20.63
CA PHE A 207 1.94 -1.21 20.22
C PHE A 207 3.23 -0.40 20.35
N ILE A 208 3.45 0.47 19.37
CA ILE A 208 4.64 1.31 19.26
C ILE A 208 4.19 2.75 19.44
N TYR A 209 4.71 3.43 20.46
CA TYR A 209 4.54 4.88 20.58
C TYR A 209 5.24 5.57 19.41
N VAL A 210 4.54 6.29 18.55
CA VAL A 210 5.17 7.07 17.47
C VAL A 210 5.39 8.51 17.92
N GLY A 211 4.37 9.13 18.50
CA GLY A 211 4.46 10.54 18.86
C GLY A 211 4.52 11.45 17.64
N ALA A 212 5.28 12.55 17.74
CA ALA A 212 5.45 13.49 16.64
C ALA A 212 6.38 12.97 15.54
N ASP A 213 7.40 12.19 15.91
CA ASP A 213 8.45 11.71 15.01
C ASP A 213 9.12 10.48 15.62
N ARG A 214 9.20 9.39 14.86
CA ARG A 214 9.90 8.17 15.30
C ARG A 214 10.38 7.32 14.14
N GLU A 215 11.62 6.86 14.24
CA GLU A 215 12.16 5.73 13.46
C GLU A 215 12.16 4.44 14.31
N PHE A 216 11.78 3.32 13.71
CA PHE A 216 11.90 1.99 14.32
C PHE A 216 12.12 0.91 13.25
N THR A 217 12.51 -0.29 13.69
CA THR A 217 12.67 -1.45 12.82
C THR A 217 11.50 -2.41 13.04
N ALA A 218 10.89 -2.89 11.96
CA ALA A 218 9.83 -3.89 12.01
C ALA A 218 10.34 -5.18 12.66
N THR A 219 9.70 -5.61 13.74
CA THR A 219 10.07 -6.85 14.46
C THR A 219 9.45 -8.09 13.83
N ARG A 220 8.44 -7.91 12.97
CA ARG A 220 7.68 -8.96 12.29
C ARG A 220 7.17 -8.49 10.94
N ASP A 221 6.76 -9.45 10.11
CA ASP A 221 6.00 -9.19 8.90
C ASP A 221 4.56 -8.83 9.28
N GLY A 222 3.93 -7.90 8.55
CA GLY A 222 2.52 -7.58 8.75
C GLY A 222 2.08 -6.28 8.13
N ALA A 223 0.76 -6.06 8.06
CA ALA A 223 0.21 -4.77 7.69
C ALA A 223 0.49 -3.74 8.79
N LEU A 224 0.87 -2.52 8.41
CA LEU A 224 1.10 -1.42 9.33
C LEU A 224 -0.21 -0.65 9.55
N PHE A 225 -0.61 -0.49 10.81
CA PHE A 225 -1.77 0.30 11.23
C PHE A 225 -1.33 1.43 12.15
N LEU A 226 -2.08 2.53 12.11
CA LEU A 226 -1.88 3.71 12.96
C LEU A 226 -3.15 4.02 13.74
N GLY A 227 -3.00 4.49 14.97
CA GLY A 227 -4.12 4.81 15.87
C GLY A 227 -3.70 5.78 16.95
N ILE A 228 -4.60 6.04 17.90
CA ILE A 228 -4.35 6.99 18.99
C ILE A 228 -4.35 6.29 20.35
N ASN A 229 -3.44 6.70 21.23
CA ASN A 229 -3.31 6.17 22.59
C ASN A 229 -4.36 6.76 23.54
N GLU A 230 -5.60 6.28 23.43
CA GLU A 230 -6.71 6.75 24.24
C GLU A 230 -7.70 5.62 24.54
N GLY A 231 -8.33 5.70 25.71
CA GLY A 231 -9.26 4.71 26.22
C GLY A 231 -10.73 4.94 25.84
N ASN A 232 -11.08 6.13 25.37
CA ASN A 232 -12.41 6.47 24.87
C ASN A 232 -12.28 7.17 23.51
N LEU A 233 -12.63 6.49 22.43
CA LEU A 233 -12.52 7.04 21.07
C LEU A 233 -13.87 7.57 20.54
N ASP A 234 -14.97 7.32 21.26
CA ASP A 234 -16.32 7.63 20.77
C ASP A 234 -16.65 9.13 20.85
N ASP A 235 -15.92 9.90 21.66
CA ASP A 235 -16.05 11.37 21.78
C ASP A 235 -14.93 12.15 21.08
N ASN A 236 -14.11 11.43 20.30
CA ASN A 236 -13.02 12.02 19.56
C ASN A 236 -13.47 12.60 18.22
N SER A 237 -12.69 13.56 17.73
CA SER A 237 -12.85 14.07 16.36
C SER A 237 -11.55 14.64 15.81
N GLY A 238 -11.50 14.75 14.48
CA GLY A 238 -10.33 15.21 13.74
C GLY A 238 -9.40 14.08 13.34
N ALA A 239 -8.23 14.45 12.83
CA ALA A 239 -7.23 13.51 12.35
C ALA A 239 -5.83 14.11 12.47
N PHE A 240 -4.84 13.23 12.57
CA PHE A 240 -3.44 13.60 12.32
C PHE A 240 -3.12 13.47 10.83
N GLU A 241 -2.27 14.36 10.32
CA GLU A 241 -1.64 14.23 9.03
C GLU A 241 -0.29 13.53 9.26
N VAL A 242 -0.14 12.31 8.74
CA VAL A 242 1.02 11.46 9.02
C VAL A 242 1.78 11.17 7.73
N LYS A 243 3.09 11.39 7.76
CA LYS A 243 4.02 10.95 6.72
C LYS A 243 4.69 9.65 7.16
N ILE A 244 4.71 8.66 6.28
CA ILE A 244 5.36 7.37 6.50
C ILE A 244 6.47 7.22 5.48
N GLU A 245 7.63 6.76 5.92
CA GLU A 245 8.79 6.45 5.10
C GLU A 245 9.27 5.03 5.42
N VAL A 246 9.21 4.12 4.45
CA VAL A 246 9.71 2.75 4.60
C VAL A 246 11.00 2.61 3.81
N TYR A 247 12.07 2.25 4.48
CA TYR A 247 13.36 2.01 3.85
C TYR A 247 13.40 0.58 3.29
N PRO A 248 13.71 0.41 1.99
CA PRO A 248 13.92 -0.92 1.42
C PRO A 248 15.00 -1.66 2.20
N ASP A 249 14.85 -2.98 2.30
CA ASP A 249 15.89 -3.83 2.87
C ASP A 249 17.18 -3.58 2.09
N GLY A 250 18.16 -2.97 2.76
CA GLY A 250 19.50 -2.84 2.21
C GLY A 250 20.06 -4.24 2.17
N GLY A 251 19.91 -4.92 1.03
CA GLY A 251 20.38 -6.30 0.86
C GLY A 251 21.81 -6.42 1.39
N GLU A 252 21.98 -7.28 2.40
CA GLU A 252 23.28 -7.75 2.82
C GLU A 252 23.90 -8.66 1.76
#